data_AF-A0A3D2FP08-F1
#
_entry.id   AF-A0A3D2FP08-F1
#
_cell.length_a   1.000
_cell.length_b   1.000
_cell.length_c   1.000
_cell.angle_alpha   90.00
_cell.angle_beta   90.00
_cell.angle_gamma   90.00
#
_symmetry.space_group_name_H-M   'P 1'
#
loop_
_entity.id
_entity.type
_entity.pdbx_description
1 polymer ?
#
loop_
_entity_poly.entity_id
_entity_poly.type
_entity_poly.pdbx_seq_one_letter_code
_entity_poly.pdbx_strand_id
1 'polypeptide(L)'
;MGPEDLAQVLGNLETMTSENVIVGFNGSDDAAVVRLNDGKLIVQTVDFFTPIVNDPYQFGQIAAANSLSDIYAMGAIPKFALNIVGFPIKDLPKEVLIEILRGGTDKAKEAGIPIVGGHSIDDIEPKYGLVVTGEIAENKLVKNNGAQTGDALVLTKPLGTGIISTAIKRDLVSDEIVKNAVKCMATLNEKASKLMHSFDVHAATDVTGFGLLGHLSEMCKASNVSAEI
;
A
#
# COMPACT_ATOMS: atom_id res chain seq x y z
N MET A 1 6.90 -6.02 -14.09
CA MET A 1 7.51 -7.23 -13.53
C MET A 1 6.44 -7.89 -12.68
N GLY A 2 6.12 -9.16 -12.93
CA GLY A 2 5.17 -9.90 -12.11
C GLY A 2 5.80 -10.36 -10.79
N PRO A 3 4.99 -10.80 -9.81
CA PRO A 3 5.50 -11.32 -8.54
C PRO A 3 6.47 -12.50 -8.71
N GLU A 4 6.18 -13.38 -9.68
CA GLU A 4 6.99 -14.58 -9.98
C GLU A 4 8.36 -14.24 -10.56
N ASP A 5 8.44 -13.22 -11.44
CA ASP A 5 9.70 -12.77 -12.03
C ASP A 5 10.68 -12.29 -10.95
N LEU A 6 10.16 -11.52 -9.99
CA LEU A 6 10.95 -10.93 -8.92
C LEU A 6 11.37 -12.00 -7.90
N ALA A 7 10.46 -12.91 -7.53
CA ALA A 7 10.76 -14.05 -6.65
C ALA A 7 11.87 -14.95 -7.22
N GLN A 8 11.84 -15.21 -8.54
CA GLN A 8 12.87 -16.01 -9.22
C GLN A 8 14.26 -15.36 -9.14
N VAL A 9 14.34 -14.04 -9.32
CA VAL A 9 15.62 -13.31 -9.22
C VAL A 9 16.14 -13.32 -7.77
N LEU A 10 15.25 -13.04 -6.81
CA LEU A 10 15.63 -12.91 -5.40
C LEU A 10 16.02 -14.25 -4.76
N GLY A 11 15.45 -15.37 -5.23
CA GLY A 11 15.83 -16.72 -4.78
C GLY A 11 17.29 -17.10 -5.07
N ASN A 12 18.00 -16.33 -5.90
CA ASN A 12 19.42 -16.54 -6.21
C ASN A 12 20.37 -15.69 -5.36
N LEU A 13 19.85 -14.85 -4.44
CA LEU A 13 20.67 -14.01 -3.57
C LEU A 13 20.85 -14.66 -2.20
N GLU A 14 22.09 -14.69 -1.69
CA GLU A 14 22.35 -15.00 -0.29
C GLU A 14 21.79 -13.86 0.58
N THR A 15 20.75 -14.16 1.34
CA THR A 15 20.15 -13.20 2.27
C THR A 15 20.81 -13.33 3.64
N MET A 16 21.29 -12.22 4.18
CA MET A 16 21.66 -12.17 5.59
C MET A 16 20.39 -12.21 6.43
N THR A 17 20.28 -13.20 7.31
CA THR A 17 19.21 -13.27 8.29
C THR A 17 19.60 -12.50 9.55
N SER A 18 18.62 -11.88 10.18
CA SER A 18 18.77 -11.20 11.47
C SER A 18 17.58 -11.55 12.34
N GLU A 19 17.83 -11.89 13.60
CA GLU A 19 16.79 -12.22 14.58
C GLU A 19 15.83 -11.06 14.87
N ASN A 20 16.25 -9.84 14.52
CA ASN A 20 15.42 -8.65 14.65
C ASN A 20 14.41 -8.49 13.51
N VAL A 21 14.51 -9.26 12.42
CA VAL A 21 13.52 -9.22 11.32
C VAL A 21 12.36 -10.15 11.67
N ILE A 22 11.19 -9.55 11.95
CA ILE A 22 9.97 -10.27 12.36
C ILE A 22 9.17 -10.70 11.14
N VAL A 23 9.06 -9.79 10.19
CA VAL A 23 8.43 -10.00 8.89
C VAL A 23 9.40 -9.48 7.86
N GLY A 24 9.76 -10.34 6.92
CA GLY A 24 10.74 -10.04 5.89
C GLY A 24 10.49 -10.90 4.66
N PHE A 25 11.57 -11.19 3.94
CA PHE A 25 11.53 -11.76 2.61
C PHE A 25 10.83 -13.12 2.43
N ASN A 26 10.70 -13.89 3.52
CA ASN A 26 10.22 -15.27 3.46
C ASN A 26 8.69 -15.39 3.56
N GLY A 27 7.97 -14.28 3.74
CA GLY A 27 6.51 -14.24 3.80
C GLY A 27 5.92 -13.17 2.87
N SER A 28 4.65 -13.34 2.51
CA SER A 28 3.90 -12.42 1.63
C SER A 28 3.12 -11.36 2.42
N ASP A 29 3.66 -10.87 3.55
CA ASP A 29 2.97 -9.82 4.33
C ASP A 29 3.10 -8.44 3.65
N ASP A 30 2.24 -7.50 4.02
CA ASP A 30 2.13 -6.22 3.32
C ASP A 30 3.33 -5.29 3.54
N ALA A 31 4.10 -5.48 4.63
CA ALA A 31 5.26 -4.64 4.95
C ALA A 31 6.38 -5.38 5.69
N ALA A 32 7.60 -4.84 5.61
CA ALA A 32 8.72 -5.34 6.40
C ALA A 32 8.61 -4.87 7.86
N VAL A 33 8.89 -5.77 8.80
CA VAL A 33 8.81 -5.49 10.24
C VAL A 33 10.12 -5.85 10.93
N VAL A 34 10.73 -4.86 11.59
CA VAL A 34 12.02 -5.00 12.28
C VAL A 34 11.91 -4.54 13.73
N ARG A 35 12.36 -5.37 14.66
CA ARG A 35 12.45 -5.06 16.09
C ARG A 35 13.66 -4.18 16.37
N LEU A 36 13.45 -3.09 17.09
CA LEU A 36 14.50 -2.22 17.62
C LEU A 36 14.96 -2.71 19.00
N ASN A 37 16.11 -2.20 19.45
CA ASN A 37 16.71 -2.58 20.73
C ASN A 37 15.82 -2.27 21.95
N ASP A 38 14.89 -1.31 21.83
CA ASP A 38 13.91 -0.95 22.87
C ASP A 38 12.63 -1.81 22.83
N GLY A 39 12.58 -2.82 21.94
CA GLY A 39 11.45 -3.73 21.77
C GLY A 39 10.32 -3.20 20.88
N LYS A 40 10.39 -1.95 20.40
CA LYS A 40 9.43 -1.45 19.42
C LYS A 40 9.64 -2.09 18.06
N LEU A 41 8.55 -2.27 17.31
CA LEU A 41 8.62 -2.72 15.92
C LEU A 41 8.52 -1.50 14.99
N ILE A 42 9.48 -1.39 14.07
CA ILE A 42 9.37 -0.53 12.89
C ILE A 42 8.71 -1.33 11.79
N VAL A 43 7.71 -0.72 11.17
CA VAL A 43 7.05 -1.24 9.97
C VAL A 43 7.41 -0.34 8.80
N GLN A 44 7.92 -0.91 7.71
CA GLN A 44 8.32 -0.14 6.54
C GLN A 44 7.78 -0.78 5.27
N THR A 45 7.18 0.07 4.43
CA THR A 45 6.74 -0.31 3.08
C THR A 45 7.26 0.71 2.07
N VAL A 46 7.29 0.30 0.81
CA VAL A 46 7.57 1.14 -0.34
C VAL A 46 6.61 0.78 -1.45
N ASP A 47 5.88 1.77 -1.96
CA ASP A 47 4.93 1.52 -3.03
C ASP A 47 4.82 2.72 -3.96
N PHE A 48 4.92 2.49 -5.26
CA PHE A 48 4.88 3.52 -6.30
C PHE A 48 4.45 2.93 -7.65
N PHE A 49 3.67 3.68 -8.41
CA PHE A 49 3.09 3.18 -9.67
C PHE A 49 2.83 4.31 -10.66
N THR A 50 2.40 3.95 -11.87
CA THR A 50 2.08 4.90 -12.96
C THR A 50 0.69 5.53 -12.79
N PRO A 51 0.39 6.68 -13.41
CA PRO A 51 -0.92 7.31 -13.31
C PRO A 51 -2.09 6.37 -13.63
N ILE A 52 -3.07 6.34 -12.72
CA ILE A 52 -4.33 5.60 -12.86
C ILE A 52 -5.54 6.51 -13.12
N VAL A 53 -5.33 7.82 -13.03
CA VAL A 53 -6.26 8.90 -13.33
C VAL A 53 -5.52 10.03 -14.04
N ASN A 54 -6.26 10.89 -14.76
CA ASN A 54 -5.67 11.97 -15.56
C ASN A 54 -5.27 13.20 -14.72
N ASP A 55 -5.99 13.47 -13.63
CA ASP A 55 -5.70 14.63 -12.76
C ASP A 55 -4.45 14.36 -11.89
N PRO A 56 -3.38 15.16 -12.01
CA PRO A 56 -2.12 14.88 -11.33
C PRO A 56 -2.23 14.98 -9.81
N TYR A 57 -3.05 15.91 -9.29
CA TYR A 57 -3.26 16.08 -7.85
C TYR A 57 -3.99 14.86 -7.25
N GLN A 58 -5.04 14.38 -7.92
CA GLN A 58 -5.76 13.17 -7.52
C GLN A 58 -4.86 11.93 -7.60
N PHE A 59 -4.04 11.81 -8.65
CA PHE A 59 -3.04 10.74 -8.72
C PHE A 59 -2.09 10.77 -7.52
N GLY A 60 -1.57 11.95 -7.17
CA GLY A 60 -0.75 12.13 -5.98
C GLY A 60 -1.43 11.69 -4.68
N GLN A 61 -2.71 12.05 -4.50
CA GLN A 61 -3.51 11.62 -3.35
C GLN A 61 -3.69 10.10 -3.30
N ILE A 62 -3.97 9.47 -4.44
CA ILE A 62 -4.20 8.03 -4.51
C ILE A 62 -2.90 7.26 -4.26
N ALA A 63 -1.79 7.66 -4.89
CA ALA A 63 -0.49 7.05 -4.69
C ALA A 63 -0.07 7.09 -3.22
N ALA A 64 -0.19 8.25 -2.56
CA ALA A 64 0.11 8.36 -1.14
C ALA A 64 -0.83 7.52 -0.25
N ALA A 65 -2.14 7.49 -0.55
CA ALA A 65 -3.09 6.66 0.19
C ALA A 65 -2.78 5.16 0.06
N ASN A 66 -2.35 4.73 -1.12
CA ASN A 66 -1.92 3.35 -1.38
C ASN A 66 -0.63 3.02 -0.62
N SER A 67 0.41 3.85 -0.70
CA SER A 67 1.66 3.60 0.05
C SER A 67 1.47 3.60 1.58
N LEU A 68 0.45 4.30 2.09
CA LEU A 68 0.08 4.27 3.51
C LEU A 68 -0.71 3.02 3.91
N SER A 69 -1.28 2.31 2.93
CA SER A 69 -2.24 1.23 3.13
C SER A 69 -1.61 0.04 3.85
N ASP A 70 -0.42 -0.39 3.45
CA ASP A 70 0.27 -1.54 4.07
C ASP A 70 0.57 -1.30 5.55
N ILE A 71 0.94 -0.06 5.92
CA ILE A 71 1.14 0.30 7.33
C ILE A 71 -0.15 0.08 8.12
N TYR A 72 -1.30 0.46 7.55
CA TYR A 72 -2.60 0.27 8.17
C TYR A 72 -3.03 -1.20 8.19
N ALA A 73 -2.70 -1.99 7.17
CA ALA A 73 -2.99 -3.43 7.07
C ALA A 73 -2.27 -4.21 8.18
N MET A 74 -1.03 -3.84 8.49
CA MET A 74 -0.26 -4.41 9.61
C MET A 74 -0.73 -3.91 10.99
N GLY A 75 -1.76 -3.05 11.04
CA GLY A 75 -2.27 -2.43 12.26
C GLY A 75 -1.37 -1.31 12.83
N ALA A 76 -0.34 -0.90 12.09
CA ALA A 76 0.68 0.03 12.55
C ALA A 76 0.26 1.49 12.39
N ILE A 77 0.98 2.38 13.08
CA ILE A 77 0.74 3.82 13.05
C ILE A 77 1.83 4.48 12.19
N PRO A 78 1.49 5.14 11.07
CA PRO A 78 2.47 5.82 10.25
C PRO A 78 3.13 6.97 11.02
N LYS A 79 4.41 7.24 10.73
CA LYS A 79 5.21 8.27 11.41
C LYS A 79 5.77 9.34 10.49
N PHE A 80 6.33 8.92 9.36
CA PHE A 80 6.84 9.80 8.33
C PHE A 80 6.98 9.04 7.01
N ALA A 81 7.17 9.78 5.93
CA ALA A 81 7.36 9.21 4.61
C ALA A 81 8.48 9.92 3.82
N LEU A 82 8.93 9.26 2.76
CA LEU A 82 9.85 9.79 1.75
C LEU A 82 9.23 9.64 0.36
N ASN A 83 9.38 10.64 -0.49
CA ASN A 83 8.91 10.57 -1.88
C ASN A 83 9.77 9.61 -2.72
N ILE A 84 9.14 8.86 -3.61
CA ILE A 84 9.77 8.22 -4.76
C ILE A 84 9.13 8.78 -6.02
N VAL A 85 9.96 9.34 -6.91
CA VAL A 85 9.50 10.00 -8.14
C VAL A 85 10.31 9.51 -9.34
N GLY A 86 9.65 8.99 -10.36
CA GLY A 86 10.16 8.96 -11.72
C GLY A 86 9.34 9.94 -12.54
N PHE A 87 9.97 10.88 -13.24
CA PHE A 87 9.22 11.90 -13.98
C PHE A 87 9.96 12.36 -15.24
N PRO A 88 9.29 12.43 -16.41
CA PRO A 88 9.92 12.84 -17.67
C PRO A 88 10.07 14.36 -17.68
N ILE A 89 11.12 14.87 -17.04
CA ILE A 89 11.28 16.31 -16.78
C ILE A 89 11.48 17.14 -18.07
N LYS A 90 11.81 16.47 -19.17
CA LYS A 90 11.99 17.07 -20.51
C LYS A 90 10.69 17.08 -21.31
N ASP A 91 9.79 16.14 -21.06
CA ASP A 91 8.58 15.95 -21.87
C ASP A 91 7.32 16.50 -21.20
N LEU A 92 7.32 16.61 -19.87
CA LEU A 92 6.19 17.14 -19.10
C LEU A 92 6.53 18.42 -18.32
N PRO A 93 5.59 19.37 -18.22
CA PRO A 93 5.76 20.57 -17.40
C PRO A 93 5.99 20.24 -15.93
N LYS A 94 6.83 21.03 -15.26
CA LYS A 94 7.14 20.89 -13.83
C LYS A 94 5.90 21.09 -12.95
N GLU A 95 4.94 21.86 -13.43
CA GLU A 95 3.66 22.12 -12.79
C GLU A 95 2.88 20.83 -12.55
N VAL A 96 2.96 19.86 -13.49
CA VAL A 96 2.33 18.54 -13.31
C VAL A 96 2.96 17.82 -12.12
N LEU A 97 4.28 17.83 -12.00
CA LEU A 97 4.97 17.23 -10.86
C LEU A 97 4.62 17.93 -9.54
N ILE A 98 4.52 19.27 -9.54
CA ILE A 98 4.09 20.04 -8.37
C ILE A 98 2.72 19.59 -7.89
N GLU A 99 1.77 19.41 -8.81
CA GLU A 99 0.41 18.96 -8.49
C GLU A 99 0.39 17.55 -7.88
N ILE A 100 1.17 16.61 -8.46
CA ILE A 100 1.32 15.24 -7.91
C ILE A 100 1.87 15.30 -6.47
N LEU A 101 2.96 16.02 -6.27
CA LEU A 101 3.60 16.14 -4.95
C LEU A 101 2.68 16.84 -3.95
N ARG A 102 1.89 17.84 -4.39
CA ARG A 102 0.90 18.51 -3.54
C ARG A 102 -0.19 17.53 -3.11
N GLY A 103 -0.72 16.73 -4.02
CA GLY A 103 -1.70 15.69 -3.72
C GLY A 103 -1.20 14.69 -2.69
N GLY A 104 0.03 14.19 -2.88
CA GLY A 104 0.64 13.27 -1.92
C GLY A 104 0.91 13.91 -0.56
N THR A 105 1.37 15.17 -0.54
CA THR A 105 1.61 15.94 0.69
C THR A 105 0.33 16.16 1.48
N ASP A 106 -0.76 16.56 0.81
CA ASP A 106 -2.06 16.76 1.47
C ASP A 106 -2.61 15.46 2.05
N LYS A 107 -2.39 14.34 1.36
CA LYS A 107 -2.79 13.01 1.86
C LYS A 107 -1.95 12.55 3.06
N ALA A 108 -0.64 12.77 3.01
CA ALA A 108 0.24 12.51 4.16
C ALA A 108 -0.14 13.38 5.38
N LYS A 109 -0.52 14.64 5.13
CA LYS A 109 -1.05 15.55 6.16
C LYS A 109 -2.37 15.05 6.75
N GLU A 110 -3.28 14.51 5.93
CA GLU A 110 -4.50 13.85 6.41
C GLU A 110 -4.18 12.65 7.32
N ALA A 111 -3.14 11.88 7.00
CA ALA A 111 -2.63 10.79 7.83
C ALA A 111 -1.83 11.26 9.08
N GLY A 112 -1.65 12.57 9.26
CA GLY A 112 -0.95 13.14 10.41
C GLY A 112 0.57 12.99 10.37
N ILE A 113 1.17 12.74 9.20
CA ILE A 113 2.62 12.52 9.07
C ILE A 113 3.30 13.54 8.14
N PRO A 114 4.57 13.88 8.38
CA PRO A 114 5.38 14.65 7.44
C PRO A 114 5.98 13.75 6.35
N ILE A 115 6.14 14.33 5.16
CA ILE A 115 7.08 13.83 4.15
C ILE A 115 8.40 14.56 4.38
N VAL A 116 9.47 13.84 4.72
CA VAL A 116 10.72 14.42 5.22
C VAL A 116 11.88 14.37 4.23
N GLY A 117 11.59 14.00 2.99
CA GLY A 117 12.59 13.90 1.92
C GLY A 117 12.09 13.02 0.79
N GLY A 118 13.04 12.45 0.05
CA GLY A 118 12.74 11.54 -1.04
C GLY A 118 13.86 11.45 -2.06
N HIS A 119 13.59 10.72 -3.14
CA HIS A 119 14.46 10.61 -4.29
C HIS A 119 13.66 10.75 -5.59
N SER A 120 14.29 11.35 -6.59
CA SER A 120 13.68 11.55 -7.91
C SER A 120 14.66 11.23 -9.03
N ILE A 121 14.18 10.60 -10.09
CA ILE A 121 14.92 10.30 -11.31
C ILE A 121 14.20 10.82 -12.56
N ASP A 122 14.96 11.13 -13.60
CA ASP A 122 14.41 11.33 -14.96
C ASP A 122 13.98 9.97 -15.50
N ASP A 123 12.74 9.86 -15.95
CA ASP A 123 12.13 8.60 -16.40
C ASP A 123 11.10 8.89 -17.49
N ILE A 124 10.99 8.00 -18.48
CA ILE A 124 10.08 8.16 -19.62
C ILE A 124 8.60 8.15 -19.22
N GLU A 125 8.26 7.47 -18.14
CA GLU A 125 6.89 7.38 -17.64
C GLU A 125 6.79 7.93 -16.22
N PRO A 126 5.84 8.84 -15.92
CA PRO A 126 5.58 9.30 -14.57
C PRO A 126 5.30 8.13 -13.62
N LYS A 127 5.98 8.12 -12.48
CA LYS A 127 5.79 7.17 -11.39
C LYS A 127 5.89 7.95 -10.09
N TYR A 128 4.95 7.72 -9.19
CA TYR A 128 4.95 8.37 -7.90
C TYR A 128 4.45 7.44 -6.81
N GLY A 129 5.00 7.62 -5.61
CA GLY A 129 4.61 6.91 -4.42
C GLY A 129 5.51 7.29 -3.25
N LEU A 130 5.38 6.55 -2.16
CA LEU A 130 6.08 6.83 -0.91
C LEU A 130 6.78 5.59 -0.38
N VAL A 131 7.92 5.83 0.29
CA VAL A 131 8.39 4.94 1.36
C VAL A 131 7.73 5.42 2.64
N VAL A 132 7.03 4.55 3.34
CA VAL A 132 6.35 4.91 4.59
C VAL A 132 6.98 4.14 5.74
N THR A 133 7.27 4.85 6.82
CA THR A 133 7.74 4.26 8.08
C THR A 133 6.66 4.44 9.13
N GLY A 134 6.25 3.33 9.75
CA GLY A 134 5.34 3.26 10.88
C GLY A 134 6.00 2.58 12.09
N GLU A 135 5.30 2.62 13.22
CA GLU A 135 5.68 1.85 14.40
C GLU A 135 4.47 1.09 14.94
N ILE A 136 4.74 -0.04 15.61
CA ILE A 136 3.73 -0.78 16.35
C ILE A 136 4.33 -1.51 17.56
N ALA A 137 3.49 -1.75 18.57
CA ALA A 137 3.83 -2.67 19.64
C ALA A 137 3.67 -4.12 19.15
N GLU A 138 4.58 -5.00 19.55
CA GLU A 138 4.61 -6.39 19.07
C GLU A 138 3.30 -7.15 19.31
N ASN A 139 2.65 -6.94 20.45
CA ASN A 139 1.36 -7.57 20.78
C ASN A 139 0.15 -7.00 20.02
N LYS A 140 0.36 -5.98 19.18
CA LYS A 140 -0.67 -5.38 18.32
C LYS A 140 -0.42 -5.64 16.84
N LEU A 141 0.69 -6.30 16.49
CA LEU A 141 0.99 -6.63 15.11
C LEU A 141 -0.07 -7.56 14.54
N VAL A 142 -0.73 -7.11 13.48
CA VAL A 142 -1.62 -7.96 12.69
C VAL A 142 -0.84 -8.39 11.44
N LYS A 143 -0.90 -9.69 11.14
CA LYS A 143 -0.24 -10.29 9.99
C LYS A 143 -1.30 -10.94 9.11
N ASN A 144 -0.98 -11.20 7.85
CA ASN A 144 -1.91 -11.88 6.95
C ASN A 144 -1.96 -13.42 7.09
N ASN A 145 -1.23 -14.01 8.05
CA ASN A 145 -1.06 -15.46 8.16
C ASN A 145 -1.71 -16.11 9.38
N GLY A 146 -2.55 -15.39 10.13
CA GLY A 146 -3.19 -15.90 11.35
C GLY A 146 -4.64 -16.38 11.20
N ALA A 147 -5.23 -16.38 10.01
CA ALA A 147 -6.65 -16.69 9.79
C ALA A 147 -7.04 -18.10 10.30
N GLN A 148 -8.25 -18.22 10.83
CA GLN A 148 -8.75 -19.45 11.45
C GLN A 148 -10.06 -19.91 10.82
N THR A 149 -10.35 -21.21 10.94
CA THR A 149 -11.65 -21.74 10.53
C THR A 149 -12.75 -21.16 11.42
N GLY A 150 -13.77 -20.57 10.81
CA GLY A 150 -14.88 -19.91 11.51
C GLY A 150 -14.77 -18.38 11.52
N ASP A 151 -13.67 -17.81 11.04
CA ASP A 151 -13.53 -16.36 10.86
C ASP A 151 -14.54 -15.82 9.83
N ALA A 152 -15.01 -14.60 10.07
CA ALA A 152 -15.80 -13.84 9.10
C ALA A 152 -14.88 -13.02 8.19
N LEU A 153 -15.21 -12.96 6.90
CA LEU A 153 -14.52 -12.10 5.94
C LEU A 153 -15.14 -10.70 5.91
N VAL A 154 -14.33 -9.66 6.11
CA VAL A 154 -14.78 -8.26 6.14
C VAL A 154 -14.02 -7.45 5.09
N LEU A 155 -14.77 -6.77 4.22
CA LEU A 155 -14.21 -5.87 3.22
C LEU A 155 -14.63 -4.42 3.52
N THR A 156 -13.66 -3.51 3.57
CA THR A 156 -13.88 -2.12 4.01
C THR A 156 -14.05 -1.11 2.89
N LYS A 157 -13.77 -1.52 1.64
CA LYS A 157 -13.92 -0.71 0.43
C LYS A 157 -14.54 -1.54 -0.71
N PRO A 158 -15.38 -0.97 -1.57
CA PRO A 158 -15.93 -1.68 -2.72
C PRO A 158 -14.84 -2.07 -3.73
N LEU A 159 -15.09 -3.13 -4.49
CA LEU A 159 -14.23 -3.60 -5.58
C LEU A 159 -14.50 -2.84 -6.89
N GLY A 160 -13.61 -3.03 -7.88
CA GLY A 160 -13.84 -2.61 -9.28
C GLY A 160 -13.06 -1.38 -9.75
N THR A 161 -12.21 -0.78 -8.89
CA THR A 161 -11.40 0.41 -9.22
C THR A 161 -10.48 0.19 -10.43
N GLY A 162 -9.92 -1.01 -10.62
CA GLY A 162 -9.10 -1.34 -11.79
C GLY A 162 -9.87 -1.32 -13.13
N ILE A 163 -11.11 -1.80 -13.12
CA ILE A 163 -12.00 -1.72 -14.30
C ILE A 163 -12.32 -0.25 -14.60
N ILE A 164 -12.64 0.52 -13.56
CA ILE A 164 -12.95 1.95 -13.71
C ILE A 164 -11.72 2.71 -14.21
N SER A 165 -10.52 2.48 -13.67
CA SER A 165 -9.29 3.12 -14.15
C SER A 165 -9.00 2.80 -15.61
N THR A 166 -9.23 1.56 -16.05
CA THR A 166 -9.11 1.17 -17.47
C THR A 166 -10.11 1.94 -18.34
N ALA A 167 -11.33 2.14 -17.85
CA ALA A 167 -12.35 2.89 -18.56
C ALA A 167 -12.09 4.41 -18.57
N ILE A 168 -11.50 4.97 -17.50
CA ILE A 168 -11.00 6.35 -17.44
C ILE A 168 -9.95 6.59 -18.52
N LYS A 169 -8.98 5.69 -18.66
CA LYS A 169 -7.91 5.78 -19.69
C LYS A 169 -8.45 5.74 -21.13
N ARG A 170 -9.70 5.31 -21.32
CA ARG A 170 -10.37 5.20 -22.62
C ARG A 170 -11.50 6.23 -22.80
N ASP A 171 -11.67 7.15 -21.86
CA ASP A 171 -12.75 8.14 -21.83
C ASP A 171 -14.16 7.50 -21.92
N LEU A 172 -14.35 6.35 -21.28
CA LEU A 172 -15.61 5.56 -21.31
C LEU A 172 -16.49 5.70 -20.06
N VAL A 173 -16.16 6.61 -19.14
CA VAL A 173 -16.88 6.79 -17.87
C VAL A 173 -17.26 8.25 -17.66
N SER A 174 -18.37 8.48 -16.95
CA SER A 174 -18.79 9.82 -16.56
C SER A 174 -17.92 10.38 -15.44
N ASP A 175 -17.84 11.72 -15.36
CA ASP A 175 -17.13 12.43 -14.29
C ASP A 175 -17.59 12.02 -12.88
N GLU A 176 -18.85 11.66 -12.72
CA GLU A 176 -19.40 11.17 -11.46
C GLU A 176 -18.77 9.83 -11.03
N ILE A 177 -18.60 8.90 -11.98
CA ILE A 177 -17.93 7.62 -11.72
C ILE A 177 -16.46 7.86 -11.39
N VAL A 178 -15.78 8.75 -12.12
CA VAL A 178 -14.39 9.13 -11.84
C VAL A 178 -14.26 9.67 -10.43
N LYS A 179 -15.10 10.65 -10.05
CA LYS A 179 -15.09 11.26 -8.73
C LYS A 179 -15.31 10.24 -7.61
N ASN A 180 -16.23 9.30 -7.78
CA ASN A 180 -16.50 8.25 -6.80
C ASN A 180 -15.34 7.26 -6.67
N ALA A 181 -14.72 6.86 -7.78
CA ALA A 181 -13.56 5.98 -7.77
C ALA A 181 -12.35 6.66 -7.13
N VAL A 182 -12.06 7.92 -7.49
CA VAL A 182 -10.99 8.72 -6.88
C VAL A 182 -11.21 8.86 -5.38
N LYS A 183 -12.44 9.19 -4.95
CA LYS A 183 -12.78 9.27 -3.53
C LYS A 183 -12.51 7.96 -2.80
N CYS A 184 -12.92 6.83 -3.39
CA CYS A 184 -12.69 5.50 -2.82
C CYS A 184 -11.18 5.19 -2.69
N MET A 185 -10.42 5.39 -3.77
CA MET A 185 -8.99 5.09 -3.81
C MET A 185 -8.16 6.02 -2.91
N ALA A 186 -8.52 7.31 -2.82
CA ALA A 186 -7.84 8.28 -1.97
C ALA A 186 -8.25 8.23 -0.49
N THR A 187 -9.24 7.42 -0.12
CA THR A 187 -9.64 7.28 1.30
C THR A 187 -8.58 6.47 2.06
N LEU A 188 -8.06 7.02 3.16
CA LEU A 188 -7.10 6.30 4.02
C LEU A 188 -7.75 5.10 4.72
N ASN A 189 -6.98 4.03 4.91
CA ASN A 189 -7.39 2.86 5.70
C ASN A 189 -7.26 3.09 7.23
N GLU A 190 -6.94 4.30 7.68
CA GLU A 190 -6.75 4.64 9.10
C GLU A 190 -7.94 4.23 9.99
N LYS A 191 -9.17 4.52 9.55
CA LYS A 191 -10.38 4.16 10.31
C LYS A 191 -10.57 2.65 10.40
N ALA A 192 -10.32 1.94 9.29
CA ALA A 192 -10.39 0.48 9.26
C ALA A 192 -9.35 -0.13 10.20
N SER A 193 -8.10 0.34 10.15
CA SER A 193 -7.01 -0.10 11.03
C SER A 193 -7.29 0.16 12.51
N LYS A 194 -7.84 1.33 12.86
CA LYS A 194 -8.25 1.62 14.25
C LYS A 194 -9.39 0.71 14.72
N LEU A 195 -10.39 0.50 13.88
CA LEU A 195 -11.52 -0.39 14.20
C LEU A 195 -11.07 -1.85 14.32
N MET A 196 -10.12 -2.28 13.49
CA MET A 196 -9.53 -3.62 13.51
C MET A 196 -9.05 -4.01 14.92
N HIS A 197 -8.36 -3.10 15.62
CA HIS A 197 -7.89 -3.31 17.00
C HIS A 197 -9.00 -3.41 18.07
N SER A 198 -10.26 -3.14 17.70
CA SER A 198 -11.41 -3.26 18.61
C SER A 198 -12.10 -4.63 18.51
N PHE A 199 -11.63 -5.50 17.61
CA PHE A 199 -12.13 -6.86 17.41
C PHE A 199 -11.01 -7.87 17.60
N ASP A 200 -11.39 -9.14 17.76
CA ASP A 200 -10.45 -10.26 17.78
C ASP A 200 -10.11 -10.63 16.33
N VAL A 201 -9.15 -9.90 15.75
CA VAL A 201 -8.75 -10.06 14.34
C VAL A 201 -7.57 -11.01 14.25
N HIS A 202 -7.79 -12.12 13.57
CA HIS A 202 -6.78 -13.16 13.37
C HIS A 202 -5.85 -12.89 12.18
N ALA A 203 -6.36 -12.25 11.12
CA ALA A 203 -5.54 -11.83 9.98
C ALA A 203 -6.12 -10.59 9.29
N ALA A 204 -5.25 -9.82 8.65
CA ALA A 204 -5.61 -8.69 7.80
C ALA A 204 -4.63 -8.56 6.64
N THR A 205 -5.10 -7.95 5.56
CA THR A 205 -4.35 -7.49 4.40
C THR A 205 -5.18 -6.42 3.69
N ASP A 206 -4.61 -5.67 2.77
CA ASP A 206 -5.34 -4.73 1.93
C ASP A 206 -5.47 -5.21 0.47
N VAL A 207 -6.68 -5.06 -0.08
CA VAL A 207 -6.96 -5.53 -1.43
C VAL A 207 -6.49 -4.52 -2.48
N THR A 208 -5.34 -4.81 -3.09
CA THR A 208 -4.67 -3.97 -4.10
C THR A 208 -4.55 -4.66 -5.47
N GLY A 209 -3.36 -4.66 -6.08
CA GLY A 209 -3.11 -5.03 -7.49
C GLY A 209 -3.43 -6.48 -7.85
N PHE A 210 -3.42 -7.40 -6.88
CA PHE A 210 -3.76 -8.82 -7.10
C PHE A 210 -5.27 -9.08 -7.08
N GLY A 211 -6.06 -8.07 -6.71
CA GLY A 211 -7.50 -8.19 -6.52
C GLY A 211 -7.87 -9.06 -5.32
N LEU A 212 -9.18 -9.17 -5.05
CA LEU A 212 -9.69 -9.86 -3.87
C LEU A 212 -9.24 -11.32 -3.80
N LEU A 213 -9.37 -12.05 -4.91
CA LEU A 213 -9.06 -13.49 -4.93
C LEU A 213 -7.57 -13.78 -4.76
N GLY A 214 -6.70 -12.90 -5.27
CA GLY A 214 -5.25 -13.04 -5.09
C GLY A 214 -4.87 -12.92 -3.63
N HIS A 215 -5.24 -11.80 -3.00
CA HIS A 215 -4.97 -11.52 -1.59
C HIS A 215 -5.62 -12.53 -0.64
N LEU A 216 -6.88 -12.91 -0.89
CA LEU A 216 -7.55 -13.96 -0.11
C LEU A 216 -6.86 -15.32 -0.27
N SER A 217 -6.41 -15.66 -1.48
CA SER A 217 -5.65 -16.90 -1.68
C SER A 217 -4.32 -16.89 -0.94
N GLU A 218 -3.62 -15.77 -0.84
CA GLU A 218 -2.35 -15.67 -0.10
C GLU A 218 -2.60 -15.86 1.40
N MET A 219 -3.59 -15.17 1.95
CA MET A 219 -4.02 -15.33 3.35
C MET A 219 -4.40 -16.78 3.66
N CYS A 220 -5.26 -17.40 2.83
CA CYS A 220 -5.66 -18.80 3.01
C CYS A 220 -4.47 -19.77 2.97
N LYS A 221 -3.53 -19.59 2.03
CA LYS A 221 -2.32 -20.42 1.93
C LYS A 221 -1.42 -20.25 3.14
N ALA A 222 -1.19 -19.01 3.58
CA ALA A 222 -0.33 -18.70 4.72
C ALA A 222 -0.89 -19.24 6.05
N SER A 223 -2.22 -19.30 6.16
CA SER A 223 -2.93 -19.81 7.34
C SER A 223 -3.34 -21.29 7.25
N ASN A 224 -3.10 -21.95 6.12
CA ASN A 224 -3.54 -23.33 5.86
C ASN A 224 -5.06 -23.54 6.07
N VAL A 225 -5.87 -22.62 5.53
CA VAL A 225 -7.34 -22.65 5.55
C VAL A 225 -7.93 -22.44 4.14
N SER A 226 -9.25 -22.52 4.00
CA SER A 226 -10.00 -22.16 2.79
C SER A 226 -11.05 -21.09 3.11
N ALA A 227 -11.50 -20.36 2.08
CA ALA A 227 -12.55 -19.35 2.20
C ALA A 227 -13.75 -19.64 1.30
N GLU A 228 -14.93 -19.20 1.75
CA GLU A 228 -16.19 -19.18 1.01
C GLU A 228 -16.68 -17.72 0.95
N ILE A 229 -17.00 -17.23 -0.26
CA ILE A 229 -17.42 -15.83 -0.53
C ILE A 229 -18.71 -15.78 -1.34
#